data_AF-A0A370I7E7-F1
#
_entry.id   AF-A0A370I7E7-F1
#
_cell.length_a   1.000
_cell.length_b   1.000
_cell.length_c   1.000
_cell.angle_alpha   90.00
_cell.angle_beta   90.00
_cell.angle_gamma   90.00
#
_symmetry.space_group_name_H-M   'P 1'
#
loop_
_entity.id
_entity.type
_entity.pdbx_description
1 polymer ?
#
loop_
_entity_poly.entity_id
_entity_poly.type
_entity_poly.pdbx_seq_one_letter_code
_entity_poly.pdbx_strand_id
1 'polypeptide(L)'
;MAKKSKINRNEHRRAVVARYAERRAALKEAIRLASVNPQFAARLVSGLTERGSEAEERRREETSLGGREQATPEAAQIVTAAQAALQKMPRDASPVRLRNRDATDGRPRGHLRKFGLSRVRVREMAHRGELPGVHKSSW
;
A
#
# COMPACT_ATOMS: atom_id res chain seq x y z
N MET A 1 23.44 -15.72 12.19
CA MET A 1 23.48 -14.31 11.72
C MET A 1 23.29 -14.24 10.22
N ALA A 2 22.69 -13.17 9.68
CA ALA A 2 22.52 -13.02 8.23
C ALA A 2 23.80 -12.49 7.55
N LYS A 3 23.98 -12.80 6.26
CA LYS A 3 25.08 -12.24 5.46
C LYS A 3 24.90 -10.73 5.28
N LYS A 4 25.98 -9.94 5.40
CA LYS A 4 25.98 -8.47 5.20
C LYS A 4 25.35 -8.07 3.86
N SER A 5 25.71 -8.75 2.77
CA SER A 5 25.11 -8.53 1.45
C SER A 5 23.58 -8.67 1.42
N LYS A 6 23.02 -9.54 2.26
CA LYS A 6 21.57 -9.74 2.35
C LYS A 6 20.90 -8.64 3.19
N ILE A 7 21.59 -8.08 4.18
CA ILE A 7 21.13 -6.96 4.99
C ILE A 7 21.10 -5.70 4.09
N ASN A 8 22.23 -5.40 3.44
CA ASN A 8 22.34 -4.29 2.49
C ASN A 8 21.31 -4.37 1.37
N ARG A 9 21.01 -5.58 0.85
CA ARG A 9 19.94 -5.76 -0.15
C ARG A 9 18.56 -5.34 0.38
N ASN A 10 18.26 -5.62 1.65
CA ASN A 10 16.99 -5.23 2.24
C ASN A 10 16.93 -3.71 2.51
N GLU A 11 18.05 -3.11 2.91
CA GLU A 11 18.18 -1.66 3.07
C GLU A 11 18.04 -0.92 1.75
N HIS A 12 18.69 -1.40 0.68
CA HIS A 12 18.50 -0.87 -0.66
C HIS A 12 17.02 -0.91 -1.07
N ARG A 13 16.32 -2.03 -0.84
CA ARG A 13 14.88 -2.10 -1.10
C ARG A 13 14.09 -1.10 -0.27
N ARG A 14 14.41 -0.89 1.00
CA ARG A 14 13.75 0.13 1.83
C ARG A 14 13.90 1.52 1.22
N ALA A 15 15.10 1.86 0.77
CA ALA A 15 15.38 3.14 0.11
C ALA A 15 14.60 3.28 -1.22
N VAL A 16 14.58 2.23 -2.04
CA VAL A 16 13.81 2.22 -3.30
C VAL A 16 12.31 2.32 -3.04
N VAL A 17 11.79 1.58 -2.07
CA VAL A 17 10.37 1.66 -1.67
C VAL A 17 10.03 3.08 -1.22
N ALA A 18 10.84 3.69 -0.34
CA ALA A 18 10.61 5.06 0.11
C ALA A 18 10.57 6.04 -1.06
N ARG A 19 11.52 5.94 -2.01
CA ARG A 19 11.58 6.81 -3.20
C ARG A 19 10.33 6.74 -4.08
N TYR A 20 9.69 5.58 -4.20
CA TYR A 20 8.56 5.36 -5.12
C TYR A 20 7.21 5.18 -4.43
N ALA A 21 7.14 5.28 -3.09
CA ALA A 21 5.94 4.96 -2.32
C ALA A 21 4.73 5.79 -2.78
N GLU A 22 4.90 7.11 -2.86
CA GLU A 22 3.85 8.05 -3.24
C GLU A 22 3.38 7.82 -4.68
N ARG A 23 4.32 7.76 -5.63
CA ARG A 23 4.00 7.53 -7.05
C ARG A 23 3.27 6.20 -7.26
N ARG A 24 3.66 5.14 -6.54
CA ARG A 24 2.96 3.84 -6.61
C ARG A 24 1.58 3.91 -5.96
N ALA A 25 1.42 4.63 -4.85
CA ALA A 25 0.13 4.81 -4.20
C ALA A 25 -0.84 5.54 -5.15
N ALA A 26 -0.40 6.65 -5.75
CA ALA A 26 -1.20 7.41 -6.71
C ALA A 26 -1.67 6.57 -7.91
N LEU A 27 -0.77 5.80 -8.54
CA LEU A 27 -1.13 4.93 -9.66
C LEU A 27 -2.09 3.79 -9.25
N LYS A 28 -1.92 3.24 -8.05
CA LYS A 28 -2.84 2.22 -7.52
C LYS A 28 -4.20 2.78 -7.18
N GLU A 29 -4.25 3.99 -6.61
CA GLU A 29 -5.51 4.69 -6.36
C GLU A 29 -6.21 5.04 -7.68
N ALA A 30 -5.49 5.49 -8.71
CA ALA A 30 -6.05 5.71 -10.03
C ALA A 30 -6.71 4.43 -10.60
N ILE A 31 -6.05 3.28 -10.46
CA ILE A 31 -6.63 1.98 -10.87
C ILE A 31 -7.87 1.64 -10.01
N ARG A 32 -7.80 1.83 -8.69
CA ARG A 32 -8.93 1.56 -7.78
C ARG A 32 -10.13 2.43 -8.12
N LEU A 33 -9.93 3.73 -8.27
CA LEU A 33 -11.00 4.70 -8.58
C LEU A 33 -11.63 4.41 -9.94
N ALA A 34 -10.83 4.13 -10.97
CA ALA A 34 -11.34 3.75 -12.28
C ALA A 34 -12.15 2.44 -12.26
N SER A 35 -11.87 1.52 -11.33
CA SER A 35 -12.64 0.28 -11.16
C SER A 35 -13.94 0.43 -10.33
N VAL A 36 -14.01 1.40 -9.43
CA VAL A 36 -15.11 1.53 -8.46
C VAL A 36 -16.16 2.54 -8.93
N ASN A 37 -15.79 3.60 -9.64
CA ASN A 37 -16.75 4.61 -10.06
C ASN A 37 -16.33 5.32 -11.37
N PRO A 38 -16.61 4.72 -12.55
CA PRO A 38 -16.21 5.28 -13.84
C PRO A 38 -16.77 6.68 -14.11
N GLN A 39 -17.94 7.01 -13.55
CA GLN A 39 -18.64 8.28 -13.75
C GLN A 39 -18.12 9.43 -12.87
N PHE A 40 -17.54 9.14 -11.69
CA PHE A 40 -17.13 10.18 -10.73
C PHE A 40 -15.85 10.91 -11.12
N ALA A 41 -14.96 10.25 -11.88
CA ALA A 41 -13.72 10.85 -12.36
C ALA A 41 -13.98 11.96 -13.41
N ALA A 42 -15.01 11.80 -14.24
CA ALA A 42 -15.40 12.80 -15.25
C ALA A 42 -16.14 14.01 -14.64
N ARG A 43 -16.94 13.82 -13.59
CA ARG A 43 -17.72 14.88 -12.93
C ARG A 43 -16.89 15.92 -12.17
N LEU A 44 -15.72 15.55 -11.63
CA LEU A 44 -14.82 16.50 -10.96
C LEU A 44 -14.18 17.52 -11.93
N VAL A 45 -14.21 17.24 -13.23
CA VAL A 45 -13.71 18.15 -14.27
C VAL A 45 -14.82 19.09 -14.78
N SER A 46 -16.09 18.72 -14.68
CA SER A 46 -17.23 19.48 -15.22
C SER A 46 -18.11 20.21 -14.18
N GLY A 47 -17.94 19.95 -12.89
CA GLY A 47 -18.87 20.38 -11.82
C GLY A 47 -18.79 21.82 -11.30
N LEU A 48 -18.43 22.81 -12.13
CA LEU A 48 -18.41 24.22 -11.69
C LEU A 48 -19.59 25.08 -12.19
N THR A 49 -20.53 24.55 -12.99
CA THR A 49 -21.48 25.45 -13.71
C THR A 49 -22.97 25.14 -13.69
N GLU A 50 -23.51 24.10 -13.02
CA GLU A 50 -24.97 23.85 -13.14
C GLU A 50 -25.72 23.75 -11.81
N ARG A 51 -26.76 24.58 -11.71
CA ARG A 51 -27.60 24.89 -10.55
C ARG A 51 -28.43 23.67 -10.10
N GLY A 52 -28.57 23.55 -8.78
CA GLY A 52 -29.32 22.47 -8.13
C GLY A 52 -30.83 22.54 -8.35
N SER A 53 -31.36 21.50 -8.98
CA SER A 53 -32.68 20.90 -8.75
C SER A 53 -32.88 19.72 -9.72
N GLU A 54 -32.48 19.87 -10.98
CA GLU A 54 -32.56 18.81 -12.01
C GLU A 54 -31.54 17.67 -11.79
N ALA A 55 -30.43 17.96 -11.10
CA ALA A 55 -29.40 16.98 -10.79
C ALA A 55 -29.85 15.93 -9.75
N GLU A 56 -30.89 16.22 -8.96
CA GLU A 56 -31.43 15.31 -7.95
C GLU A 56 -32.50 14.35 -8.52
N GLU A 57 -33.29 14.81 -9.48
CA GLU A 57 -34.28 13.97 -10.18
C GLU A 57 -33.59 12.95 -11.09
N ARG A 58 -32.50 13.33 -11.78
CA ARG A 58 -31.69 12.39 -12.59
C ARG A 58 -31.00 11.34 -11.73
N ARG A 59 -30.62 11.66 -10.48
CA ARG A 59 -30.09 10.68 -9.51
C ARG A 59 -31.14 9.63 -9.15
N ARG A 60 -32.40 10.02 -8.96
CA ARG A 60 -33.51 9.08 -8.65
C ARG A 60 -33.82 8.14 -9.81
N GLU A 61 -33.78 8.63 -11.05
CA GLU A 61 -33.94 7.81 -12.26
C GLU A 61 -32.74 6.88 -12.52
N GLU A 62 -31.50 7.35 -12.38
CA GLU A 62 -30.27 6.55 -12.54
C GLU A 62 -30.18 5.40 -11.52
N THR A 63 -30.70 5.59 -10.30
CA THR A 63 -30.68 4.53 -9.27
C THR A 63 -31.67 3.38 -9.57
N SER A 64 -32.62 3.57 -10.50
CA SER A 64 -33.68 2.61 -10.83
C SER A 64 -33.31 1.64 -11.96
N LEU A 65 -32.39 2.02 -12.85
CA LEU A 65 -31.90 1.17 -13.92
C LEU A 65 -30.66 0.43 -13.41
N GLY A 66 -30.89 -0.73 -12.78
CA GLY A 66 -29.86 -1.70 -12.39
C GLY A 66 -29.14 -2.35 -13.59
N GLY A 67 -28.57 -1.53 -14.46
CA GLY A 67 -27.70 -1.95 -15.55
C GLY A 67 -26.25 -1.96 -15.07
N ARG A 68 -25.52 -3.03 -15.37
CA ARG A 68 -24.05 -3.02 -15.38
C ARG A 68 -23.61 -2.01 -16.42
N GLU A 69 -23.58 -0.75 -16.02
CA GLU A 69 -23.22 0.37 -16.89
C GLU A 69 -21.80 0.12 -17.39
N GLN A 70 -21.67 0.02 -18.71
CA GLN A 70 -20.47 -0.45 -19.35
C GLN A 70 -19.28 0.41 -18.90
N ALA A 71 -18.16 -0.24 -18.54
CA ALA A 71 -16.93 0.47 -18.24
C ALA A 71 -16.61 1.40 -19.42
N THR A 72 -16.68 2.72 -19.20
CA THR A 72 -16.37 3.70 -20.23
C THR A 72 -14.97 3.40 -20.80
N PRO A 73 -14.77 3.47 -22.12
CA PRO A 73 -13.48 3.16 -22.75
C PRO A 73 -12.35 4.02 -22.19
N GLU A 74 -12.66 5.23 -21.73
CA GLU A 74 -11.74 6.14 -21.04
C GLU A 74 -11.21 5.57 -19.71
N ALA A 75 -12.08 4.97 -18.88
CA ALA A 75 -11.66 4.34 -17.63
C ALA A 75 -10.73 3.14 -17.89
N ALA A 76 -11.02 2.35 -18.92
CA ALA A 76 -10.17 1.24 -19.33
C ALA A 76 -8.78 1.70 -19.82
N GLN A 77 -8.72 2.82 -20.54
CA GLN A 77 -7.47 3.45 -20.96
C GLN A 77 -6.64 3.94 -19.77
N ILE A 78 -7.26 4.59 -18.78
CA ILE A 78 -6.60 5.05 -17.54
C ILE A 78 -5.99 3.86 -16.79
N VAL A 79 -6.76 2.78 -16.62
CA VAL A 79 -6.26 1.56 -15.95
C VAL A 79 -5.06 0.99 -16.69
N THR A 80 -5.15 0.87 -18.02
CA THR A 80 -4.08 0.32 -18.86
C THR A 80 -2.81 1.17 -18.79
N ALA A 81 -2.94 2.49 -18.90
CA ALA A 81 -1.83 3.44 -18.79
C ALA A 81 -1.18 3.41 -17.39
N ALA A 82 -1.98 3.38 -16.33
CA ALA A 82 -1.49 3.29 -14.95
C ALA A 82 -0.78 1.95 -14.68
N GLN A 83 -1.28 0.85 -15.23
CA GLN A 83 -0.64 -0.46 -15.15
C GLN A 83 0.71 -0.46 -15.89
N ALA A 84 0.78 0.08 -17.11
CA ALA A 84 2.03 0.22 -17.85
C ALA A 84 3.05 1.08 -17.08
N ALA A 85 2.62 2.19 -16.49
CA ALA A 85 3.46 3.05 -15.66
C ALA A 85 3.98 2.33 -14.39
N LEU A 86 3.16 1.48 -13.75
CA LEU A 86 3.58 0.65 -12.62
C LEU A 86 4.59 -0.42 -13.03
N GLN A 87 4.43 -1.02 -14.22
CA GLN A 87 5.33 -2.04 -14.75
C GLN A 87 6.70 -1.48 -15.15
N LYS A 88 6.76 -0.22 -15.61
CA LYS A 88 8.01 0.48 -15.94
C LYS A 88 8.89 0.75 -14.70
N MET A 89 8.33 0.73 -13.50
CA MET A 89 9.10 0.97 -12.26
C MET A 89 9.97 -0.22 -11.86
N PRO A 90 11.04 0.01 -11.07
CA PRO A 90 11.84 -1.08 -10.51
C PRO A 90 11.00 -2.04 -9.67
N ARG A 91 11.21 -3.36 -9.84
CA ARG A 91 10.49 -4.40 -9.07
C ARG A 91 10.67 -4.25 -7.56
N ASP A 92 11.82 -3.73 -7.12
CA ASP A 92 12.14 -3.46 -5.72
C ASP A 92 11.37 -2.30 -5.10
N ALA A 93 10.68 -1.49 -5.90
CA ALA A 93 9.77 -0.44 -5.41
C ALA A 93 8.51 -1.00 -4.73
N SER A 94 8.23 -2.30 -4.88
CA SER A 94 7.07 -2.92 -4.22
C SER A 94 7.38 -3.27 -2.75
N PRO A 95 6.59 -2.76 -1.77
CA PRO A 95 6.82 -3.00 -0.34
C PRO A 95 6.71 -4.47 0.06
N VAL A 96 5.98 -5.29 -0.72
CA VAL A 96 5.85 -6.75 -0.50
C VAL A 96 7.20 -7.47 -0.50
N ARG A 97 8.23 -6.90 -1.16
CA ARG A 97 9.57 -7.50 -1.22
C ARG A 97 10.45 -7.18 -0.01
N LEU A 98 9.99 -6.32 0.88
CA LEU A 98 10.66 -6.04 2.14
C LEU A 98 10.49 -7.23 3.09
N ARG A 99 11.55 -7.52 3.84
CA ARG A 99 11.49 -8.52 4.92
C ARG A 99 11.81 -7.84 6.23
N ASN A 100 10.99 -8.10 7.25
CA ASN A 100 11.34 -7.73 8.61
C ASN A 100 12.52 -8.59 9.06
N ARG A 101 13.58 -7.91 9.45
CA ARG A 101 14.81 -8.51 9.96
C ARG A 101 15.07 -7.93 11.33
N ASP A 102 15.70 -8.73 12.17
CA ASP A 102 16.33 -8.24 13.38
C ASP A 102 17.27 -7.06 13.07
N ALA A 103 17.16 -5.99 13.86
CA ALA A 103 17.99 -4.80 13.72
C ALA A 103 19.48 -5.07 13.98
N THR A 104 19.81 -6.07 14.81
CA THR A 104 21.19 -6.32 15.24
C THR A 104 21.88 -7.40 14.41
N ASP A 105 21.26 -8.58 14.27
CA ASP A 105 21.88 -9.73 13.61
C ASP A 105 21.34 -10.02 12.18
N GLY A 106 20.34 -9.24 11.74
CA GLY A 106 19.70 -9.37 10.44
C GLY A 106 18.86 -10.64 10.24
N ARG A 107 18.55 -11.41 11.30
CA ARG A 107 17.78 -12.66 11.20
C ARG A 107 16.40 -12.40 10.58
N PRO A 108 16.03 -13.11 9.49
CA PRO A 108 14.81 -12.83 8.73
C PRO A 108 13.55 -13.56 9.25
N ARG A 109 13.64 -14.27 10.38
CA ARG A 109 12.56 -15.13 10.92
C ARG A 109 12.41 -14.93 12.42
N GLY A 110 11.20 -15.15 12.93
CA GLY A 110 10.88 -14.97 14.34
C GLY A 110 11.07 -13.52 14.80
N HIS A 111 10.75 -12.55 13.94
CA HIS A 111 10.87 -11.13 14.24
C HIS A 111 9.63 -10.66 15.02
N LEU A 112 9.86 -10.03 16.17
CA LEU A 112 8.82 -9.44 16.99
C LEU A 112 8.73 -7.95 16.69
N ARG A 113 7.65 -7.53 16.00
CA ARG A 113 7.47 -6.15 15.53
C ARG A 113 7.53 -5.12 16.65
N LYS A 114 6.99 -5.45 17.83
CA LYS A 114 7.01 -4.57 19.02
C LYS A 114 8.43 -4.18 19.45
N PHE A 115 9.39 -5.10 19.32
CA PHE A 115 10.77 -4.90 19.75
C PHE A 115 11.73 -4.62 18.59
N GLY A 116 11.34 -4.89 17.34
CA GLY A 116 12.23 -4.76 16.17
C GLY A 116 13.32 -5.84 16.07
N LEU A 117 13.26 -6.88 16.90
CA LEU A 117 14.32 -7.87 17.11
C LEU A 117 13.82 -9.30 16.85
N SER A 118 14.74 -10.23 16.68
CA SER A 118 14.39 -11.66 16.63
C SER A 118 14.07 -12.21 18.01
N ARG A 119 13.29 -13.29 18.06
CA ARG A 119 12.93 -14.01 19.30
C ARG A 119 14.13 -14.40 20.16
N VAL A 120 15.28 -14.66 19.54
CA VAL A 120 16.52 -15.04 20.25
C VAL A 120 17.09 -13.83 20.95
N ARG A 121 17.24 -12.71 20.23
CA ARG A 121 17.72 -11.45 20.81
C ARG A 121 16.78 -10.89 21.85
N VAL A 122 15.47 -10.93 21.61
CA VAL A 122 14.47 -10.52 22.61
C VAL A 122 14.61 -11.35 23.88
N ARG A 123 14.80 -12.67 23.77
CA ARG A 123 15.02 -13.54 24.93
C ARG A 123 16.32 -13.18 25.67
N GLU A 124 17.42 -12.99 24.96
CA GLU A 124 18.71 -12.59 25.55
C GLU A 124 18.60 -11.25 26.29
N MET A 125 18.00 -10.24 25.67
CA MET A 125 17.82 -8.90 26.26
C MET A 125 16.86 -8.93 27.45
N ALA A 126 15.77 -9.70 27.36
CA ALA A 126 14.86 -9.91 28.48
C ALA A 126 15.57 -10.57 29.67
N HIS A 127 16.42 -11.57 29.43
CA HIS A 127 17.21 -12.22 30.47
C HIS A 127 18.23 -11.28 31.12
N ARG A 128 18.78 -10.32 30.36
CA ARG A 128 19.69 -9.29 30.88
C ARG A 128 18.98 -8.10 31.53
N GLY A 129 17.65 -8.03 31.48
CA GLY A 129 16.87 -6.90 32.02
C GLY A 129 16.95 -5.62 31.17
N GLU A 130 17.37 -5.71 29.91
CA GLU A 130 17.50 -4.56 28.99
C GLU A 130 16.14 -4.12 28.39
N LEU A 131 15.09 -4.91 28.60
CA LEU A 131 13.75 -4.63 28.08
C LEU A 131 12.83 -4.13 29.22
N PRO A 132 12.41 -2.85 29.21
CA PRO A 132 11.59 -2.29 30.29
C PRO A 132 10.21 -2.96 30.34
N GLY A 133 9.78 -3.31 31.55
CA GLY A 133 8.48 -3.93 31.80
C GLY A 133 8.34 -5.39 31.31
N VAL A 134 9.41 -6.01 30.79
CA VAL A 134 9.39 -7.40 30.35
C VAL A 134 9.83 -8.31 31.48
N HIS A 135 8.92 -9.15 31.96
CA HIS A 135 9.17 -10.17 32.96
C HIS A 135 8.49 -11.49 32.55
N LYS A 136 8.87 -12.60 33.18
CA LYS A 136 8.17 -13.87 33.01
C LYS A 136 6.81 -13.77 33.69
N SER A 137 5.74 -14.05 32.96
CA SER A 137 4.38 -14.11 33.49
C SER A 137 3.99 -15.55 33.80
N SER A 138 3.26 -15.77 34.89
CA SER A 138 2.51 -16.99 35.20
C SER A 138 1.05 -16.60 35.42
N TRP A 139 0.12 -17.42 34.93
CA TRP A 139 -1.33 -17.28 35.16
C TRP A 139 -1.91 -18.63 35.53
#